data_AF-A0A0D7DWJ9-F1
#
_entry.id   AF-A0A0D7DWJ9-F1
#
_cell.length_a   1.000
_cell.length_b   1.000
_cell.length_c   1.000
_cell.angle_alpha   90.00
_cell.angle_beta   90.00
_cell.angle_gamma   90.00
#
_symmetry.space_group_name_H-M   'P 1'
#
loop_
_entity.id
_entity.type
_entity.pdbx_description
1 polymer ?
#
loop_
_entity_poly.entity_id
_entity_poly.type
_entity_poly.pdbx_seq_one_letter_code
_entity_poly.pdbx_strand_id
1 'polypeptide(L)'
;MNRWIVALGFLLVPSLPAVAADLTPDMINAASFSGEIPKVDDISPLAVKVQVLLDRVRFSPGQIDGRFGENVEKALSAFATFNQLPPGKALTPEIWSRLQAVADDAVVTSYSISQDDLKGPFLKSIPAQMEDMKSLDHLGYTGPKEELAERFHMSPELLSALNPGQNFDHAGDSINVIDISVD
;
A
#
# COMPACT_ATOMS: atom_id res chain seq x y z
N MET A 1 -66.47 15.82 -27.05
CA MET A 1 -65.22 15.21 -27.59
C MET A 1 -64.05 16.00 -27.03
N ASN A 2 -63.50 15.61 -25.88
CA ASN A 2 -62.35 16.30 -25.27
C ASN A 2 -61.23 15.29 -25.04
N ARG A 3 -60.10 15.48 -25.72
CA ARG A 3 -58.88 14.68 -25.56
C ARG A 3 -57.98 15.40 -24.58
N TRP A 4 -57.57 14.74 -23.50
CA TRP A 4 -56.52 15.23 -22.60
C TRP A 4 -55.20 14.57 -22.98
N ILE A 5 -54.17 15.39 -23.16
CA ILE A 5 -52.78 14.95 -23.39
C ILE A 5 -52.10 14.93 -22.01
N VAL A 6 -51.60 13.76 -21.60
CA VAL A 6 -50.72 13.63 -20.43
C VAL A 6 -49.28 13.71 -20.94
N ALA A 7 -48.56 14.76 -20.54
CA ALA A 7 -47.13 14.90 -20.79
C ALA A 7 -46.36 14.18 -19.69
N LEU A 8 -45.54 13.20 -20.06
CA LEU A 8 -44.65 12.47 -19.15
C LEU A 8 -43.33 13.24 -19.07
N GLY A 9 -43.07 13.89 -17.93
CA GLY A 9 -41.79 14.57 -17.67
C GLY A 9 -40.71 13.55 -17.33
N PHE A 10 -39.65 13.47 -18.14
CA PHE A 10 -38.43 12.75 -17.81
C PHE A 10 -37.60 13.58 -16.81
N LEU A 11 -37.48 13.10 -15.58
CA LEU A 11 -36.53 13.62 -14.60
C LEU A 11 -35.13 13.13 -14.97
N LEU A 12 -34.26 14.06 -15.36
CA LEU A 12 -32.84 13.82 -15.58
C LEU A 12 -32.14 13.81 -14.21
N VAL A 13 -31.71 12.63 -13.76
CA VAL A 13 -30.89 12.50 -12.54
C VAL A 13 -29.43 12.78 -12.93
N PRO A 14 -28.76 13.78 -12.34
CA PRO A 14 -27.35 14.00 -12.59
C PRO A 14 -26.52 12.87 -11.95
N SER A 15 -25.72 12.19 -12.77
CA SER A 15 -24.69 11.25 -12.32
C SER A 15 -23.53 12.04 -11.71
N LEU A 16 -23.32 11.90 -10.40
CA LEU A 16 -22.09 12.38 -9.76
C LEU A 16 -20.89 11.55 -10.27
N PRO A 17 -19.72 12.17 -10.49
CA PRO A 17 -18.51 11.42 -10.77
C PRO A 17 -18.19 10.52 -9.57
N ALA A 18 -17.91 9.24 -9.83
CA ALA A 18 -17.36 8.35 -8.82
C ALA A 18 -16.01 8.91 -8.38
N VAL A 19 -15.92 9.32 -7.12
CA VAL A 19 -14.63 9.63 -6.48
C VAL A 19 -13.83 8.33 -6.52
N ALA A 20 -12.77 8.28 -7.32
CA ALA A 20 -11.81 7.19 -7.23
C ALA A 20 -11.33 7.14 -5.78
N ALA A 21 -11.31 5.95 -5.18
CA ALA A 21 -10.94 5.79 -3.78
C ALA A 21 -9.50 6.29 -3.57
N ASP A 22 -9.34 7.50 -3.03
CA ASP A 22 -8.02 8.10 -2.83
C ASP A 22 -7.25 7.29 -1.77
N LEU A 23 -6.03 6.88 -2.09
CA LEU A 23 -5.14 6.17 -1.16
C LEU A 23 -4.56 7.18 -0.15
N THR A 24 -5.34 7.50 0.88
CA THR A 24 -4.96 8.46 1.94
C THR A 24 -4.51 7.76 3.22
N PRO A 25 -3.66 8.40 4.05
CA PRO A 25 -3.28 7.87 5.36
C PRO A 25 -4.49 7.51 6.23
N ASP A 26 -5.51 8.37 6.27
CA ASP A 26 -6.73 8.13 7.05
C ASP A 26 -7.50 6.90 6.57
N MET A 27 -7.63 6.73 5.24
CA MET A 27 -8.29 5.56 4.68
C MET A 27 -7.52 4.27 4.94
N ILE A 28 -6.18 4.32 4.93
CA ILE A 28 -5.34 3.16 5.28
C ILE A 28 -5.48 2.85 6.76
N ASN A 29 -5.28 3.83 7.64
CA ASN A 29 -5.35 3.66 9.09
C ASN A 29 -6.74 3.18 9.55
N ALA A 30 -7.81 3.69 8.93
CA ALA A 30 -9.19 3.29 9.22
C ALA A 30 -9.64 2.03 8.47
N ALA A 31 -8.82 1.47 7.56
CA ALA A 31 -9.22 0.31 6.77
C ALA A 31 -9.62 -0.87 7.68
N SER A 32 -10.70 -1.54 7.30
CA SER A 32 -11.24 -2.69 8.00
C SER A 32 -11.75 -3.73 7.02
N PHE A 33 -11.65 -5.00 7.40
CA PHE A 33 -12.10 -6.10 6.56
C PHE A 33 -13.61 -6.28 6.66
N SER A 34 -14.29 -6.18 5.51
CA SER A 34 -15.76 -6.35 5.39
C SER A 34 -16.19 -7.74 4.94
N GLY A 35 -15.25 -8.67 4.73
CA GLY A 35 -15.52 -10.01 4.18
C GLY A 35 -15.15 -10.17 2.71
N GLU A 36 -14.88 -9.06 2.00
CA GLU A 36 -14.44 -9.07 0.60
C GLU A 36 -12.98 -8.63 0.48
N ILE A 37 -12.21 -9.37 -0.32
CA ILE A 37 -10.84 -9.00 -0.64
C ILE A 37 -10.87 -8.13 -1.91
N PRO A 38 -10.19 -6.97 -1.90
CA PRO A 38 -9.94 -6.17 -3.10
C PRO A 38 -9.33 -7.00 -4.24
N LYS A 39 -9.45 -6.52 -5.48
CA LYS A 39 -8.81 -7.20 -6.61
C LYS A 39 -7.29 -7.22 -6.41
N VAL A 40 -6.67 -8.34 -6.78
CA VAL A 40 -5.23 -8.58 -6.60
C VAL A 40 -4.38 -7.47 -7.23
N ASP A 41 -4.78 -6.97 -8.38
CA ASP A 41 -4.04 -5.94 -9.14
C ASP A 41 -4.42 -4.49 -8.76
N ASP A 42 -5.15 -4.27 -7.67
CA ASP A 42 -5.51 -2.92 -7.20
C ASP A 42 -4.73 -2.59 -5.92
N ILE A 43 -4.10 -1.41 -5.88
CA ILE A 43 -3.56 -0.86 -4.62
C ILE A 43 -4.76 -0.47 -3.76
N SER A 44 -4.87 -1.05 -2.56
CA SER A 44 -6.01 -0.80 -1.68
C SER A 44 -5.59 -0.43 -0.25
N PRO A 45 -6.34 0.45 0.44
CA PRO A 45 -6.05 0.78 1.84
C PRO A 45 -6.01 -0.44 2.77
N LEU A 46 -6.90 -1.40 2.55
CA LEU A 46 -6.95 -2.63 3.34
C LEU A 46 -5.71 -3.50 3.13
N ALA A 47 -5.26 -3.69 1.89
CA ALA A 47 -4.06 -4.48 1.62
C ALA A 47 -2.82 -3.86 2.25
N VAL A 48 -2.64 -2.53 2.12
CA VAL A 48 -1.54 -1.81 2.78
C VAL A 48 -1.56 -2.08 4.28
N LYS A 49 -2.70 -1.85 4.95
CA LYS A 49 -2.81 -2.07 6.41
C LYS A 49 -2.51 -3.52 6.78
N VAL A 50 -3.04 -4.49 6.05
CA VAL A 50 -2.80 -5.93 6.33
C VAL A 50 -1.33 -6.29 6.18
N GLN A 51 -0.66 -5.81 5.13
CA GLN A 51 0.77 -6.04 4.91
C GLN A 51 1.61 -5.45 6.04
N VAL A 52 1.31 -4.22 6.50
CA VAL A 52 2.02 -3.60 7.63
C VAL A 52 1.84 -4.41 8.92
N LEU A 53 0.60 -4.80 9.24
CA LEU A 53 0.34 -5.58 10.45
C LEU A 53 1.04 -6.94 10.42
N LEU A 54 1.05 -7.60 9.26
CA LEU A 54 1.80 -8.84 9.04
C LEU A 54 3.32 -8.64 9.24
N ASP A 55 3.89 -7.54 8.73
CA ASP A 55 5.31 -7.22 8.93
C ASP A 55 5.66 -6.97 10.40
N ARG A 56 4.82 -6.19 11.11
CA ARG A 56 4.94 -5.95 12.56
C ARG A 56 5.00 -7.25 13.37
N VAL A 57 4.22 -8.26 12.99
CA VAL A 57 4.24 -9.59 13.64
C VAL A 57 5.23 -10.58 13.02
N ARG A 58 6.15 -10.10 12.17
CA ARG A 58 7.24 -10.88 11.54
C ARG A 58 6.78 -11.97 10.57
N PHE A 59 5.59 -11.83 9.99
CA PHE A 59 5.12 -12.65 8.88
C PHE A 59 5.27 -11.84 7.60
N SER A 60 6.47 -11.86 7.01
CA SER A 60 6.80 -10.95 5.90
C SER A 60 5.85 -11.13 4.71
N PRO A 61 5.16 -10.05 4.27
CA PRO A 61 4.36 -10.05 3.04
C PRO A 61 5.24 -9.80 1.79
N GLY A 62 6.56 -9.78 1.93
CA GLY A 62 7.47 -9.19 0.93
C GLY A 62 7.48 -7.67 1.02
N GLN A 63 7.72 -7.01 -0.11
CA GLN A 63 7.61 -5.55 -0.23
C GLN A 63 6.16 -5.11 -0.01
N ILE A 64 5.94 -4.01 0.71
CA ILE A 64 4.61 -3.45 0.93
C ILE A 64 4.22 -2.64 -0.32
N ASP A 65 3.35 -3.23 -1.14
CA ASP A 65 2.90 -2.69 -2.43
C ASP A 65 1.40 -2.35 -2.45
N GLY A 66 0.69 -2.65 -1.37
CA GLY A 66 -0.74 -2.43 -1.22
C GLY A 66 -1.61 -3.38 -2.03
N ARG A 67 -1.11 -4.55 -2.41
CA ARG A 67 -1.83 -5.55 -3.22
C ARG A 67 -1.97 -6.87 -2.47
N PHE A 68 -3.07 -7.59 -2.72
CA PHE A 68 -3.27 -8.95 -2.20
C PHE A 68 -2.60 -9.99 -3.11
N GLY A 69 -1.27 -9.92 -3.22
CA GLY A 69 -0.45 -10.81 -4.04
C GLY A 69 -0.06 -12.13 -3.35
N GLU A 70 0.66 -12.99 -4.06
CA GLU A 70 1.05 -14.34 -3.61
C GLU A 70 1.85 -14.33 -2.30
N ASN A 71 2.72 -13.33 -2.08
CA ASN A 71 3.47 -13.22 -0.83
C ASN A 71 2.55 -12.91 0.36
N VAL A 72 1.51 -12.10 0.16
CA VAL A 72 0.49 -11.84 1.19
C VAL A 72 -0.29 -13.12 1.49
N GLU A 73 -0.68 -13.89 0.47
CA GLU A 73 -1.34 -15.19 0.67
C GLU A 73 -0.50 -16.14 1.53
N LYS A 74 0.81 -16.22 1.26
CA LYS A 74 1.77 -17.04 2.02
C LYS A 74 1.89 -16.56 3.46
N ALA A 75 2.03 -15.25 3.67
CA ALA A 75 2.11 -14.64 4.99
C ALA A 75 0.85 -14.90 5.82
N LEU A 76 -0.34 -14.72 5.23
CA LEU A 76 -1.63 -15.02 5.86
C LEU A 76 -1.75 -16.49 6.25
N SER A 77 -1.37 -17.41 5.36
CA SER A 77 -1.40 -18.85 5.64
C SER A 77 -0.47 -19.25 6.80
N ALA A 78 0.74 -18.69 6.82
CA ALA A 78 1.71 -18.93 7.89
C ALA A 78 1.24 -18.34 9.23
N PHE A 79 0.72 -17.11 9.21
CA PHE A 79 0.17 -16.45 10.40
C PHE A 79 -1.05 -17.20 10.95
N ALA A 80 -1.95 -17.67 10.09
CA ALA A 80 -3.10 -18.50 10.48
C ALA A 80 -2.64 -19.80 11.16
N THR A 81 -1.68 -20.51 10.56
CA THR A 81 -1.10 -21.74 11.12
C THR A 81 -0.50 -21.50 12.50
N PHE A 82 0.29 -20.44 12.66
CA PHE A 82 0.90 -20.06 13.93
C PHE A 82 -0.15 -19.78 15.02
N ASN A 83 -1.27 -19.14 14.64
CA ASN A 83 -2.39 -18.85 15.53
C ASN A 83 -3.40 -20.00 15.69
N GLN A 84 -3.08 -21.20 15.19
CA GLN A 84 -3.95 -22.39 15.24
C GLN A 84 -5.32 -22.16 14.58
N LEU A 85 -5.36 -21.29 13.56
CA LEU A 85 -6.50 -21.07 12.68
C LEU A 85 -6.38 -21.96 11.44
N PRO A 86 -7.49 -22.25 10.74
CA PRO A 86 -7.43 -22.93 9.45
C PRO A 86 -6.51 -22.16 8.48
N PRO A 87 -5.48 -22.81 7.91
CA PRO A 87 -4.62 -22.15 6.94
C PRO A 87 -5.40 -21.88 5.65
N GLY A 88 -5.07 -20.77 5.01
CA GLY A 88 -5.73 -20.34 3.78
C GLY A 88 -4.97 -19.20 3.12
N LYS A 89 -5.28 -18.96 1.84
CA LYS A 89 -4.69 -17.89 1.03
C LYS A 89 -5.39 -16.53 1.20
N ALA A 90 -6.53 -16.51 1.88
CA ALA A 90 -7.41 -15.36 1.99
C ALA A 90 -7.38 -14.78 3.40
N LEU A 91 -7.56 -13.46 3.51
CA LEU A 91 -7.88 -12.80 4.77
C LEU A 91 -9.27 -13.27 5.24
N THR A 92 -9.36 -13.75 6.48
CA THR A 92 -10.64 -14.14 7.10
C THR A 92 -10.95 -13.23 8.30
N PRO A 93 -12.21 -13.19 8.79
CA PRO A 93 -12.54 -12.41 9.98
C PRO A 93 -11.72 -12.81 11.21
N GLU A 94 -11.40 -14.09 11.36
CA GLU A 94 -10.58 -14.61 12.46
C GLU A 94 -9.12 -14.14 12.34
N ILE A 95 -8.53 -14.20 11.15
CA ILE A 95 -7.18 -13.69 10.90
C ILE A 95 -7.14 -12.18 11.13
N TRP A 96 -8.11 -11.44 10.59
CA TRP A 96 -8.22 -9.99 10.76
C TRP A 96 -8.33 -9.60 12.24
N SER A 97 -9.15 -10.30 13.02
CA SER A 97 -9.26 -10.10 14.47
C SER A 97 -7.93 -10.27 15.20
N ARG A 98 -7.12 -11.27 14.81
CA ARG A 98 -5.77 -11.48 15.38
C ARG A 98 -4.80 -10.38 14.98
N LEU A 99 -4.81 -9.92 13.74
CA LEU A 99 -3.96 -8.81 13.27
C LEU A 99 -4.31 -7.49 13.96
N GLN A 100 -5.59 -7.25 14.26
CA GLN A 100 -6.00 -6.03 14.97
C GLN A 100 -5.43 -5.91 16.38
N ALA A 101 -4.98 -7.02 17.00
CA ALA A 101 -4.34 -6.98 18.31
C ALA A 101 -2.98 -6.26 18.34
N VAL A 102 -2.42 -5.91 17.17
CA VAL A 102 -1.18 -5.13 17.01
C VAL A 102 -1.40 -3.86 16.18
N ALA A 103 -2.66 -3.42 16.05
CA ALA A 103 -3.05 -2.29 15.21
C ALA A 103 -3.28 -0.99 16.03
N ASP A 104 -2.67 -0.90 17.21
CA ASP A 104 -2.84 0.24 18.12
C ASP A 104 -2.24 1.53 17.53
N ASP A 105 -1.08 1.42 16.88
CA ASP A 105 -0.41 2.54 16.21
C ASP A 105 -0.79 2.66 14.74
N ALA A 106 -0.84 3.91 14.27
CA ALA A 106 -1.02 4.21 12.86
C ALA A 106 0.01 3.47 11.99
N VAL A 107 -0.42 2.98 10.83
CA VAL A 107 0.44 2.24 9.89
C VAL A 107 1.05 3.15 8.82
N VAL A 108 0.57 4.40 8.75
CA VAL A 108 1.11 5.48 7.92
C VAL A 108 1.48 6.65 8.81
N THR A 109 2.70 7.18 8.64
CA THR A 109 3.21 8.35 9.34
C THR A 109 3.80 9.38 8.37
N SER A 110 4.09 10.57 8.87
CA SER A 110 4.73 11.64 8.10
C SER A 110 6.24 11.64 8.32
N TYR A 111 7.00 11.74 7.23
CA TYR A 111 8.45 11.82 7.22
C TYR A 111 8.92 13.05 6.44
N SER A 112 9.92 13.77 6.98
CA SER A 112 10.54 14.90 6.29
C SER A 112 11.82 14.44 5.61
N ILE A 113 11.88 14.62 4.29
CA ILE A 113 13.04 14.20 3.49
C ILE A 113 14.28 14.95 3.99
N SER A 114 15.31 14.18 4.36
CA SER A 114 16.56 14.74 4.83
C SER A 114 17.51 15.05 3.67
N GLN A 115 18.55 15.85 3.93
CA GLN A 115 19.63 16.03 2.97
C GLN A 115 20.38 14.71 2.70
N ASP A 116 20.45 13.80 3.67
CA ASP A 116 21.15 12.52 3.50
C ASP A 116 20.43 11.61 2.51
N ASP A 117 19.09 11.66 2.47
CA ASP A 117 18.25 10.88 1.56
C ASP A 117 18.47 11.24 0.08
N LEU A 118 19.07 12.41 -0.18
CA LEU A 118 19.32 12.94 -1.52
C LEU A 118 20.77 12.80 -1.96
N LYS A 119 21.68 12.42 -1.05
CA LYS A 119 23.13 12.39 -1.34
C LYS A 119 23.55 11.19 -2.19
N GLY A 120 22.82 10.08 -2.10
CA GLY A 120 23.22 8.82 -2.71
C GLY A 120 24.49 8.23 -2.06
N PRO A 121 25.31 7.46 -2.79
CA PRO A 121 25.40 7.41 -4.25
C PRO A 121 24.24 6.69 -4.94
N PHE A 122 23.81 7.22 -6.08
CA PHE A 122 22.79 6.60 -6.93
C PHE A 122 23.39 6.04 -8.22
N LEU A 123 22.94 4.86 -8.60
CA LEU A 123 23.26 4.22 -9.86
C LEU A 123 22.54 4.92 -11.01
N LYS A 124 23.18 5.03 -12.17
CA LYS A 124 22.50 5.52 -13.38
C LYS A 124 21.39 4.58 -13.85
N SER A 125 21.60 3.28 -13.65
CA SER A 125 20.68 2.21 -14.02
C SER A 125 21.14 0.90 -13.38
N ILE A 126 20.20 0.04 -13.03
CA ILE A 126 20.49 -1.34 -12.60
C ILE A 126 20.45 -2.25 -13.85
N PRO A 127 21.51 -3.01 -14.17
CA PRO A 127 21.50 -3.99 -15.25
C PRO A 127 20.40 -5.04 -15.06
N ALA A 128 19.73 -5.44 -16.14
CA ALA A 128 18.64 -6.42 -16.05
C ALA A 128 19.13 -7.85 -15.80
N GLN A 129 20.33 -8.20 -16.29
CA GLN A 129 20.93 -9.52 -16.08
C GLN A 129 21.79 -9.52 -14.81
N MET A 130 21.61 -10.53 -13.98
CA MET A 130 22.32 -10.65 -12.70
C MET A 130 23.83 -10.80 -12.91
N GLU A 131 24.25 -11.40 -14.02
CA GLU A 131 25.67 -11.56 -14.39
C GLU A 131 26.35 -10.21 -14.68
N ASP A 132 25.60 -9.22 -15.15
CA ASP A 132 26.12 -7.89 -15.47
C ASP A 132 26.27 -7.03 -14.20
N MET A 133 25.48 -7.33 -13.15
CA MET A 133 25.54 -6.63 -11.86
C MET A 133 26.90 -6.78 -11.16
N LYS A 134 27.68 -7.83 -11.46
CA LYS A 134 29.04 -8.03 -10.91
C LYS A 134 30.02 -6.91 -11.28
N SER A 135 29.70 -6.15 -12.32
CA SER A 135 30.53 -5.04 -12.82
C SER A 135 30.19 -3.72 -12.14
N LEU A 136 29.16 -3.69 -11.29
CA LEU A 136 28.85 -2.54 -10.46
C LEU A 136 29.83 -2.48 -9.29
N ASP A 137 30.30 -1.27 -8.96
CA ASP A 137 31.16 -1.04 -7.78
C ASP A 137 30.44 -1.43 -6.48
N HIS A 138 29.12 -1.26 -6.45
CA HIS A 138 28.22 -1.69 -5.38
C HIS A 138 26.79 -1.85 -5.92
N LEU A 139 25.99 -2.69 -5.26
CA LEU A 139 24.54 -2.65 -5.43
C LEU A 139 24.01 -1.41 -4.71
N GLY A 140 23.10 -0.68 -5.35
CA GLY A 140 22.56 0.56 -4.84
C GLY A 140 21.27 0.94 -5.56
N TYR A 141 20.73 2.10 -5.23
CA TYR A 141 19.46 2.59 -5.75
C TYR A 141 19.67 3.50 -6.95
N THR A 142 18.67 3.63 -7.82
CA THR A 142 18.72 4.53 -8.98
C THR A 142 18.36 5.98 -8.65
N GLY A 143 17.82 6.25 -7.46
CA GLY A 143 17.51 7.59 -6.99
C GLY A 143 16.85 7.63 -5.62
N PRO A 144 16.59 8.83 -5.08
CA PRO A 144 16.05 9.03 -3.74
C PRO A 144 14.72 8.30 -3.48
N LYS A 145 13.82 8.29 -4.46
CA LYS A 145 12.52 7.62 -4.33
C LYS A 145 12.66 6.12 -4.06
N GLU A 146 13.59 5.45 -4.73
CA GLU A 146 13.81 4.01 -4.56
C GLU A 146 14.46 3.72 -3.20
N GLU A 147 15.44 4.53 -2.80
CA GLU A 147 16.05 4.44 -1.46
C GLU A 147 15.02 4.67 -0.34
N LEU A 148 14.20 5.72 -0.46
CA LEU A 148 13.16 6.03 0.51
C LEU A 148 12.11 4.92 0.57
N ALA A 149 11.69 4.39 -0.58
CA ALA A 149 10.75 3.28 -0.62
C ALA A 149 11.30 2.06 0.13
N GLU A 150 12.54 1.65 -0.16
CA GLU A 150 13.19 0.53 0.54
C GLU A 150 13.32 0.79 2.04
N ARG A 151 13.74 2.00 2.44
CA ARG A 151 13.89 2.38 3.85
C ARG A 151 12.61 2.19 4.65
N PHE A 152 11.46 2.49 4.05
CA PHE A 152 10.15 2.34 4.68
C PHE A 152 9.43 1.03 4.27
N HIS A 153 10.15 0.07 3.69
CA HIS A 153 9.64 -1.24 3.27
C HIS A 153 8.51 -1.17 2.23
N MET A 154 8.43 -0.07 1.49
CA MET A 154 7.42 0.19 0.47
C MET A 154 7.92 -0.15 -0.93
N SER A 155 6.99 -0.39 -1.86
CA SER A 155 7.31 -0.27 -3.28
C SER A 155 7.42 1.20 -3.70
N PRO A 156 8.29 1.54 -4.68
CA PRO A 156 8.33 2.91 -5.24
C PRO A 156 6.99 3.34 -5.84
N GLU A 157 6.18 2.39 -6.32
CA GLU A 157 4.83 2.63 -6.82
C GLU A 157 3.89 3.04 -5.67
N LEU A 158 3.88 2.29 -4.56
CA LEU A 158 3.06 2.61 -3.39
C LEU A 158 3.49 3.94 -2.79
N LEU A 159 4.79 4.21 -2.68
CA LEU A 159 5.30 5.49 -2.17
C LEU A 159 4.80 6.66 -3.03
N SER A 160 4.78 6.50 -4.36
CA SER A 160 4.26 7.52 -5.29
C SER A 160 2.75 7.67 -5.16
N ALA A 161 2.01 6.57 -5.04
CA ALA A 161 0.55 6.58 -4.92
C ALA A 161 0.08 7.24 -3.60
N LEU A 162 0.81 7.05 -2.52
CA LEU A 162 0.52 7.63 -1.20
C LEU A 162 0.91 9.12 -1.10
N ASN A 163 1.69 9.62 -2.06
CA ASN A 163 2.24 10.98 -2.11
C ASN A 163 2.01 11.63 -3.48
N PRO A 164 0.75 11.83 -3.90
CA PRO A 164 0.45 12.37 -5.21
C PRO A 164 1.09 13.75 -5.40
N GLY A 165 1.85 13.92 -6.49
CA GLY A 165 2.52 15.16 -6.85
C GLY A 165 3.87 15.41 -6.17
N GLN A 166 4.36 14.49 -5.33
CA GLN A 166 5.70 14.59 -4.74
C GLN A 166 6.77 14.07 -5.71
N ASN A 167 7.90 14.78 -5.78
CA ASN A 167 9.05 14.43 -6.62
C ASN A 167 10.16 13.70 -5.85
N PHE A 168 10.14 13.76 -4.51
CA PHE A 168 11.11 13.11 -3.61
C PHE A 168 12.56 13.58 -3.77
N ASP A 169 12.78 14.79 -4.30
CA ASP A 169 14.11 15.33 -4.65
C ASP A 169 14.46 16.61 -3.89
N HIS A 170 13.64 17.00 -2.91
CA HIS A 170 13.83 18.23 -2.15
C HIS A 170 13.76 17.98 -0.65
N ALA A 171 14.81 18.39 0.05
CA ALA A 171 14.90 18.20 1.50
C ALA A 171 13.94 19.15 2.22
N GLY A 172 13.31 18.66 3.28
CA GLY A 172 12.28 19.36 4.03
C GLY A 172 10.86 19.03 3.56
N ASP A 173 10.69 18.50 2.34
CA ASP A 173 9.38 18.04 1.87
C ASP A 173 8.85 16.93 2.79
N SER A 174 7.56 17.04 3.12
CA SER A 174 6.88 16.09 4.00
C SER A 174 6.14 15.06 3.16
N ILE A 175 6.45 13.79 3.37
CA ILE A 175 5.86 12.66 2.68
C ILE A 175 5.22 11.69 3.68
N ASN A 176 4.17 11.01 3.25
CA ASN A 176 3.54 9.91 3.95
C ASN A 176 4.31 8.61 3.66
N VAL A 177 4.68 7.88 4.69
CA VAL A 177 5.42 6.62 4.60
C VAL A 177 4.82 5.57 5.51
N ILE A 178 5.11 4.30 5.24
CA ILE A 178 4.70 3.20 6.10
C ILE A 178 5.53 3.17 7.38
N ASP A 179 4.87 2.83 8.49
CA ASP A 179 5.51 2.57 9.77
C ASP A 179 5.29 1.12 10.21
N ILE A 180 6.34 0.31 10.14
CA ILE A 180 6.35 -1.09 10.59
C ILE A 180 6.85 -1.25 12.04
N SER A 181 7.10 -0.13 12.74
CA SER A 181 7.56 -0.17 14.12
C SER A 181 6.47 -0.73 15.04
N VAL A 182 6.91 -1.36 16.13
CA VAL A 182 6.08 -1.83 17.24
C VAL A 182 6.80 -1.34 18.49
N ASP A 183 6.18 -0.45 19.24
CA ASP A 183 6.71 0.12 20.49
C ASP A 183 6.83 -0.93 21.62
#